data_AF-A0A537P004-F1
#
_entry.id   AF-A0A537P004-F1
#
_cell.length_a   1.000
_cell.length_b   1.000
_cell.length_c   1.000
_cell.angle_alpha   90.00
_cell.angle_beta   90.00
_cell.angle_gamma   90.00
#
_symmetry.space_group_name_H-M   'P 1'
#
loop_
_entity.id
_entity.type
_entity.pdbx_description
1 polymer ?
#
loop_
_entity_poly.entity_id
_entity_poly.type
_entity_poly.pdbx_seq_one_letter_code
_entity_poly.pdbx_strand_id
1 'polypeptide(L)' 'GVEKRDLMPVMFSEADLNQQQRIKCAFDDKGLLNPGKVFPTLHRCAELGRMHVHAGRVAFPDIPRF' A
#
# COMPACT_ATOMS: atom_id res chain seq x y z
N GLY A 1 2.06 2.97 -11.57
CA GLY A 1 0.97 2.78 -10.57
C GLY A 1 1.46 3.21 -9.21
N VAL A 2 2.51 2.57 -8.72
CA VAL A 2 3.16 2.83 -7.43
C VAL A 2 3.53 4.31 -7.23
N GLU A 3 4.22 4.94 -8.19
CA GLU A 3 4.61 6.36 -8.12
C GLU A 3 3.46 7.34 -7.85
N LYS A 4 2.22 6.94 -8.17
CA LYS A 4 1.04 7.79 -8.01
C LYS A 4 0.24 7.45 -6.75
N ARG A 5 0.50 6.30 -6.11
CA ARG A 5 -0.31 5.76 -5.00
C ARG A 5 -0.55 6.79 -3.91
N ASP A 6 0.52 7.46 -3.49
CA ASP A 6 0.48 8.37 -2.34
C ASP A 6 -0.19 9.71 -2.69
N LEU A 7 -0.32 10.04 -3.98
CA LEU A 7 -0.99 11.24 -4.48
C LEU A 7 -2.46 11.01 -4.83
N MET A 8 -2.90 9.76 -4.96
CA MET A 8 -4.27 9.43 -5.34
C MET A 8 -5.32 10.03 -4.37
N PRO A 9 -5.12 10.05 -3.04
CA PRO A 9 -6.06 10.68 -2.11
C PRO A 9 -6.14 12.21 -2.21
N VAL A 10 -5.16 12.86 -2.85
CA VAL A 10 -5.19 14.31 -3.10
C VAL A 10 -6.20 14.65 -4.20
N MET A 11 -6.39 13.73 -5.14
CA MET A 11 -7.21 13.94 -6.33
C MET A 11 -8.60 13.32 -6.21
N PHE A 12 -8.73 12.22 -5.48
CA PHE A 12 -9.94 11.42 -5.41
C PHE A 12 -10.43 11.26 -3.97
N SER A 13 -11.73 11.37 -3.78
CA SER A 13 -12.35 11.07 -2.49
C SER A 13 -12.28 9.57 -2.19
N GLU A 14 -12.50 9.20 -0.92
CA GLU A 14 -12.62 7.79 -0.54
C GLU A 14 -13.73 7.07 -1.31
N ALA A 15 -14.85 7.74 -1.58
CA ALA A 15 -15.94 7.18 -2.37
C ALA A 15 -15.51 6.87 -3.82
N ASP A 16 -14.75 7.77 -4.43
CA ASP A 16 -14.22 7.59 -5.79
C ASP A 16 -13.26 6.40 -5.85
N LEU A 17 -12.35 6.30 -4.87
CA LEU A 17 -11.37 5.22 -4.79
C LEU A 17 -12.05 3.86 -4.60
N ASN A 18 -13.05 3.80 -3.72
CA ASN A 18 -13.88 2.61 -3.52
C ASN A 18 -14.62 2.20 -4.79
N GLN A 19 -15.15 3.16 -5.55
CA GLN A 19 -15.83 2.88 -6.81
C GLN A 19 -14.85 2.35 -7.87
N GLN A 20 -13.66 2.94 -8.00
CA GLN A 20 -12.62 2.48 -8.91
C GLN A 20 -12.17 1.04 -8.59
N GLN A 21 -12.05 0.70 -7.30
CA GLN A 21 -11.73 -0.65 -6.84
C GLN A 21 -12.83 -1.65 -7.21
N ARG A 22 -14.11 -1.30 -7.04
CA ARG A 22 -15.25 -2.16 -7.42
C ARG A 22 -15.27 -2.48 -8.90
N ILE A 23 -15.06 -1.47 -9.76
CA ILE A 23 -14.96 -1.67 -11.21
C ILE A 23 -13.80 -2.61 -11.53
N LYS A 24 -12.62 -2.41 -10.90
CA LYS A 24 -11.47 -3.29 -11.11
C LYS A 24 -11.77 -4.75 -10.73
N CYS A 25 -12.50 -4.98 -9.64
CA CYS A 25 -12.90 -6.33 -9.22
C CYS A 25 -13.95 -6.95 -10.16
N ALA A 26 -14.88 -6.15 -10.69
CA ALA A 26 -15.93 -6.64 -11.58
C ALA A 26 -15.42 -7.10 -12.95
N PHE A 27 -14.39 -6.42 -13.49
CA PHE A 27 -13.88 -6.66 -14.84
C PHE A 27 -12.55 -7.41 -14.90
N ASP A 28 -11.86 -7.53 -13.78
CA ASP A 28 -10.57 -8.22 -13.72
C ASP A 28 -10.44 -8.99 -12.40
N ASP A 29 -11.36 -9.94 -12.25
CA ASP A 29 -11.50 -10.88 -11.14
C ASP A 29 -10.21 -11.69 -10.89
N LYS A 30 -9.51 -12.03 -11.97
CA LYS A 30 -8.24 -12.77 -11.97
C LYS A 30 -7.00 -11.89 -11.88
N GLY A 31 -7.15 -10.56 -11.87
CA GLY A 31 -6.03 -9.63 -11.70
C GLY A 31 -5.02 -9.62 -12.86
N LEU A 32 -5.45 -9.96 -14.07
CA LEU A 32 -4.61 -10.08 -15.27
C LEU A 32 -4.36 -8.73 -15.94
N LEU A 33 -5.23 -7.75 -15.74
CA LEU A 33 -5.13 -6.43 -16.36
C LEU A 33 -4.24 -5.51 -15.50
N ASN A 34 -2.98 -5.39 -15.91
CA ASN A 34 -1.91 -4.68 -15.21
C ASN A 34 -1.67 -5.24 -13.79
N PRO A 35 -1.10 -6.45 -13.68
CA PRO A 35 -0.81 -7.09 -12.40
C PRO A 35 0.06 -6.19 -11.53
N GLY A 36 -0.32 -6.04 -10.26
CA GLY A 36 0.36 -5.13 -9.33
C GLY A 36 -0.09 -3.66 -9.41
N LYS A 37 -1.17 -3.35 -10.14
CA LYS A 37 -1.84 -2.04 -10.03
C LYS A 37 -2.33 -1.83 -8.60
N VAL A 38 -1.85 -0.76 -7.95
CA VAL A 38 -2.17 -0.41 -6.56
C VAL A 38 -3.15 0.75 -6.51
N PHE A 39 -4.24 0.61 -5.75
CA PHE A 39 -5.09 1.72 -5.31
C PHE A 39 -4.68 2.11 -3.89
N PRO A 40 -4.77 3.39 -3.51
CA PRO A 40 -4.52 3.80 -2.13
C PRO A 40 -5.53 3.11 -1.20
N THR A 41 -5.02 2.40 -0.21
CA THR A 41 -5.78 1.92 0.95
C THR A 41 -5.44 2.78 2.16
N LEU A 42 -6.38 2.91 3.11
CA LEU A 42 -6.10 3.53 4.41
C LEU A 42 -5.01 2.72 5.12
N HIS A 43 -3.74 3.08 4.96
CA HIS A 43 -2.66 2.52 5.76
C HIS A 43 -2.48 3.38 7.01
N ARG A 44 -2.80 2.82 8.18
CA ARG A 44 -2.22 3.30 9.44
C ARG A 44 -0.75 2.86 9.49
N CYS A 45 0.08 3.75 10.02
CA CYS A 45 1.53 3.58 10.17
C CYS A 45 1.88 2.36 11.05
N ALA A 46 2.09 1.17 10.45
CA ALA A 46 2.85 0.03 11.00
C ALA A 46 2.95 -1.23 10.08
N GLU A 47 2.23 -1.33 8.95
CA GLU A 47 1.90 -2.67 8.38
C GLU A 47 2.89 -3.32 7.38
N LEU A 48 4.01 -2.68 7.03
CA LEU A 48 5.15 -3.44 6.44
C LEU A 48 6.03 -4.07 7.54
N GLY A 49 5.53 -4.12 8.78
CA GLY A 49 6.17 -4.57 10.00
C GLY A 49 6.65 -6.03 9.99
N ARG A 50 7.72 -6.32 9.26
CA ARG A 50 8.71 -7.30 9.67
C ARG A 50 10.09 -6.71 9.59
N MET A 51 10.54 -6.16 10.72
CA MET A 51 11.95 -5.98 10.96
C MET A 51 12.58 -7.36 11.15
N HIS A 52 13.47 -7.76 10.22
CA HIS A 52 14.20 -9.01 10.35
C HIS A 52 15.28 -8.85 11.42
N VAL A 53 15.06 -9.46 12.58
CA VAL A 53 16.01 -9.50 13.70
C VAL A 53 16.71 -10.85 13.67
N HIS A 54 18.03 -10.86 13.46
CA HIS A 54 18.82 -12.09 13.47
C HIS A 54 19.48 -12.26 14.84
N ALA A 55 19.22 -13.36 15.52
CA ALA A 55 19.78 -13.67 16.85
C ALA A 55 19.60 -12.53 17.90
N GLY A 56 18.46 -11.84 17.86
CA GLY A 56 18.15 -10.74 18.79
C GLY A 56 18.93 -9.44 18.54
N ARG A 57 19.70 -9.33 17.45
CA ARG A 57 20.47 -8.13 17.12
C ARG A 57 19.78 -7.28 16.06
N VAL A 58 19.66 -6.00 16.39
CA VAL A 58 19.11 -4.97 15.53
C VAL A 58 20.23 -4.28 14.78
N ALA A 59 20.09 -4.10 13.46
CA ALA A 59 21.01 -3.25 12.71
C ALA A 59 20.86 -1.79 13.16
N PHE A 60 22.00 -1.13 13.44
CA PHE A 60 22.09 0.27 13.85
C PHE A 60 21.19 0.61 15.05
N PRO A 61 21.51 0.08 16.25
CA PRO A 61 20.67 0.24 17.43
C PRO A 61 20.54 1.71 17.89
N ASP A 62 21.49 2.56 17.52
CA ASP A 62 21.58 3.94 17.99
C ASP A 62 20.75 4.93 17.15
N ILE A 63 20.10 4.47 16.08
CA ILE A 63 19.25 5.30 15.23
C ILE A 63 17.81 5.25 15.77
N PRO A 64 17.23 6.38 16.23
CA PRO A 64 15.84 6.41 16.67
C PRO A 64 14.88 6.10 15.52
N ARG A 65 13.85 5.29 15.78
CA ARG A 65 12.78 4.94 14.84
C ARG A 65 11.46 5.39 15.43
N PHE A 66 10.77 6.31 14.74
CA PHE A 66 9.45 6.85 15.11
C PHE A 66 8.48 6.56 13.97
#